data_AF-A0AAV1Y1F7-F1
#
_entry.id   AF-A0AAV1Y1F7-F1
#
_cell.length_a   1.000
_cell.length_b   1.000
_cell.length_c   1.000
_cell.angle_alpha   90.00
_cell.angle_beta   90.00
_cell.angle_gamma   90.00
#
_symmetry.space_group_name_H-M   'P 1'
#
loop_
_entity.id
_entity.type
_entity.pdbx_description
1 polymer ?
#
loop_
_entity_poly.entity_id
_entity_poly.type
_entity_poly.pdbx_seq_one_letter_code
_entity_poly.pdbx_strand_id
1 'polypeptide(L)'
;MASDISFEDLKNENVDLENIPIEEVFQQLKCTKEGLSSEEGQKRLQIFGANKLEEKSESKFLKFLGFMWNPLSWVMEAAAIMAIVLANGGVLTNLSF
;
A
#
# COMPACT_ATOMS: atom_id res chain seq x y z
N MET A 1 41.71 -4.36 2.92
CA MET A 1 40.57 -4.43 1.98
C MET A 1 39.33 -4.44 2.84
N ALA A 2 38.80 -3.24 3.13
CA ALA A 2 37.62 -3.09 3.97
C ALA A 2 36.43 -3.64 3.17
N SER A 3 35.77 -4.62 3.75
CA SER A 3 34.64 -5.32 3.17
C SER A 3 33.61 -4.32 2.64
N ASP A 4 33.31 -4.45 1.36
CA ASP A 4 32.09 -3.98 0.75
C ASP A 4 30.91 -4.73 1.39
N ILE A 5 30.60 -4.41 2.65
CA ILE A 5 29.30 -4.68 3.24
C ILE A 5 28.35 -3.86 2.37
N SER A 6 27.75 -4.55 1.41
CA SER A 6 26.93 -3.97 0.38
C SER A 6 25.73 -3.34 1.06
N PHE A 7 25.37 -2.11 0.67
CA PHE A 7 24.17 -1.46 1.22
C PHE A 7 22.90 -2.29 1.01
N GLU A 8 22.95 -3.33 0.17
CA GLU A 8 21.93 -4.35 -0.02
C GLU A 8 21.70 -5.24 1.22
N ASP A 9 22.72 -5.47 2.05
CA ASP A 9 22.58 -6.26 3.29
C ASP A 9 21.77 -5.49 4.36
N LEU A 10 21.83 -4.16 4.36
CA LEU A 10 21.00 -3.29 5.23
C LEU A 10 19.53 -3.22 4.78
N LYS A 11 19.23 -3.60 3.53
CA LYS A 11 17.86 -3.67 3.03
C LYS A 11 17.12 -4.89 3.57
N ASN A 12 17.84 -5.92 4.00
CA ASN A 12 17.25 -7.05 4.71
C ASN A 12 16.97 -6.64 6.16
N GLU A 13 15.69 -6.60 6.55
CA GLU A 13 15.20 -6.40 7.93
C GLU A 13 15.68 -7.46 8.94
N ASN A 14 16.68 -8.29 8.60
CA ASN A 14 17.16 -9.41 9.42
C ASN A 14 18.12 -9.01 10.54
N VAL A 15 18.36 -7.72 10.73
CA VAL A 15 19.24 -7.22 11.79
C VAL A 15 18.38 -6.64 12.91
N ASP A 16 18.34 -7.35 14.04
CA ASP A 16 17.61 -6.95 15.23
C ASP A 16 18.38 -5.85 15.98
N LEU A 17 18.22 -4.60 15.51
CA LEU A 17 18.94 -3.42 15.98
C LEU A 17 18.63 -3.06 17.45
N GLU A 18 17.56 -3.61 18.03
CA GLU A 18 17.12 -3.29 19.40
C GLU A 18 17.95 -3.99 20.49
N ASN A 19 18.56 -5.14 20.17
CA ASN A 19 19.26 -5.98 21.16
C ASN A 19 20.80 -5.94 21.06
N ILE A 20 21.36 -5.24 20.08
CA ILE A 20 22.82 -5.15 19.87
C ILE A 20 23.44 -3.92 20.56
N PRO A 21 24.70 -4.00 21.01
CA PRO A 21 25.40 -2.86 21.59
C PRO A 21 25.54 -1.71 20.59
N ILE A 22 25.46 -0.46 21.07
CA ILE A 22 25.40 0.73 20.23
C ILE A 22 26.64 0.86 19.30
N GLU A 23 27.80 0.37 19.74
CA GLU A 23 29.02 0.31 18.94
C GLU A 23 28.87 -0.56 17.69
N GLU A 24 28.12 -1.66 17.76
CA GLU A 24 27.84 -2.54 16.62
C GLU A 24 26.81 -1.91 15.68
N VAL A 25 25.84 -1.16 16.21
CA VAL A 25 24.88 -0.36 15.41
C VAL A 25 25.62 0.64 14.53
N PHE A 26 26.62 1.35 15.09
CA PHE A 26 27.44 2.32 14.33
C PHE A 26 28.26 1.64 13.23
N GLN A 27 28.78 0.43 13.48
CA GLN A 27 29.52 -0.32 12.46
C GLN A 27 28.60 -0.83 11.34
N GLN A 28 27.43 -1.35 11.67
CA GLN A 28 26.46 -1.85 10.70
C GLN A 28 25.89 -0.71 9.86
N LEU A 29 25.47 0.39 10.48
CA LEU A 29 24.91 1.55 9.80
C LEU A 29 25.97 2.46 9.16
N LYS A 30 27.26 2.12 9.28
CA LYS A 30 28.41 2.91 8.81
C LYS A 30 28.23 4.40 9.14
N CYS A 31 27.87 4.72 10.39
CA CYS A 31 27.72 6.10 10.85
C CYS A 31 28.62 6.38 12.04
N THR A 32 28.99 7.64 12.23
CA THR A 32 29.75 8.08 13.40
C THR A 32 28.81 8.68 14.44
N LYS A 33 29.30 8.92 15.67
CA LYS A 33 28.54 9.63 16.70
C LYS A 33 28.14 11.05 16.28
N GLU A 34 28.86 11.64 15.33
CA GLU A 34 28.57 12.96 14.75
C GLU A 34 27.54 12.89 13.61
N GLY A 35 27.13 11.68 13.20
CA GLY A 35 26.14 11.44 12.17
C GLY A 35 26.75 11.07 10.83
N LEU A 36 26.14 11.58 9.76
CA LEU A 36 26.49 11.30 8.36
C LEU A 36 27.06 12.53 7.69
N SER A 37 28.07 12.33 6.85
CA SER A 37 28.51 13.38 5.92
C SER A 37 27.41 13.69 4.90
N SER A 38 27.38 14.93 4.41
CA SER A 38 26.45 15.37 3.35
C SER A 38 26.55 14.49 2.10
N GLU A 39 27.76 14.07 1.73
CA GLU A 39 28.02 13.23 0.55
C GLU A 39 27.50 11.79 0.74
N GLU A 40 27.65 11.23 1.94
CA GLU A 40 27.11 9.90 2.27
C GLU A 40 25.59 9.92 2.41
N GLY A 41 25.02 11.02 2.93
CA GLY A 41 23.59 11.26 2.93
C GLY A 41 23.02 11.27 1.51
N GLN A 42 23.68 11.95 0.57
CA GLN A 42 23.26 11.97 -0.84
C GLN A 42 23.36 10.59 -1.51
N LYS A 43 24.45 9.84 -1.27
CA LYS A 43 24.58 8.46 -1.78
C LYS A 43 23.49 7.54 -1.24
N ARG A 44 23.19 7.63 0.05
CA ARG A 44 22.10 6.85 0.67
C ARG A 44 20.74 7.24 0.10
N LEU A 45 20.49 8.53 -0.12
CA LEU A 45 19.23 8.99 -0.72
C LEU A 45 19.03 8.48 -2.16
N GLN A 46 20.12 8.30 -2.93
CA GLN A 46 20.06 7.69 -4.26
C GLN A 46 19.80 6.18 -4.21
N ILE A 47 20.33 5.47 -3.20
CA ILE A 47 20.22 4.01 -3.07
C ILE A 47 18.88 3.59 -2.43
N PHE A 48 18.49 4.23 -1.32
CA PHE A 48 17.29 3.90 -0.56
C PHE A 48 16.04 4.65 -1.05
N GLY A 49 16.23 5.67 -1.89
CA GLY A 49 15.16 6.56 -2.32
C GLY A 49 14.76 7.56 -1.24
N ALA A 50 13.85 8.48 -1.60
CA ALA A 50 13.28 9.39 -0.62
C ALA A 50 12.46 8.59 0.40
N ASN A 51 12.63 8.88 1.68
CA ASN A 51 11.79 8.34 2.76
C ASN A 51 10.41 9.00 2.73
N LYS A 52 9.69 8.84 1.62
CA LYS A 52 8.31 9.24 1.48
C LYS A 52 7.48 7.98 1.44
N LEU A 53 6.68 7.76 2.47
CA LEU A 53 5.64 6.75 2.46
C LEU A 53 4.80 6.97 1.20
N GLU A 54 4.62 5.92 0.39
CA GLU A 54 3.73 5.98 -0.76
C GLU A 54 2.35 6.40 -0.25
N GLU A 55 2.01 7.67 -0.47
CA GLU A 55 0.64 8.12 -0.39
C GLU A 55 -0.09 7.38 -1.49
N LYS A 56 -0.66 6.21 -1.16
CA LYS A 56 -1.63 5.53 -2.00
C LYS A 56 -2.72 6.56 -2.26
N SER A 57 -2.68 7.19 -3.42
CA SER A 57 -3.73 8.06 -3.89
C SER A 57 -4.92 7.15 -4.18
N GLU A 58 -5.70 6.89 -3.13
CA GLU A 58 -6.94 6.15 -3.27
C GLU A 58 -7.87 7.02 -4.10
N SER A 59 -7.93 6.71 -5.39
CA SER A 59 -8.82 7.39 -6.31
C SER A 59 -10.24 7.17 -5.79
N LYS A 60 -10.96 8.26 -5.52
CA LYS A 60 -12.35 8.20 -5.03
C LYS A 60 -13.24 7.33 -5.91
N PHE A 61 -12.95 7.29 -7.22
CA PHE A 61 -13.58 6.42 -8.19
C PHE A 61 -13.30 4.92 -7.96
N LEU A 62 -12.06 4.54 -7.61
CA LEU A 62 -11.72 3.14 -7.28
C LEU A 62 -12.41 2.68 -6.00
N LYS A 63 -12.58 3.57 -5.00
CA LYS A 63 -13.42 3.29 -3.82
C LYS A 63 -14.89 3.09 -4.18
N PHE A 64 -15.42 3.92 -5.07
CA PHE A 64 -16.79 3.80 -5.56
C PHE A 64 -17.01 2.49 -6.33
N LEU A 65 -16.09 2.13 -7.23
CA LEU A 65 -16.14 0.84 -7.94
C LEU A 65 -15.96 -0.35 -7.00
N GLY A 66 -15.08 -0.25 -6.00
CA GLY A 66 -14.95 -1.26 -4.95
C GLY A 66 -16.24 -1.44 -4.13
N PHE A 67 -16.98 -0.35 -3.87
CA PHE A 67 -18.28 -0.41 -3.19
C PHE A 67 -19.38 -1.03 -4.06
N MET A 68 -19.33 -0.82 -5.38
CA MET A 68 -20.22 -1.49 -6.35
C MET A 68 -19.95 -3.01 -6.43
N TRP A 69 -18.76 -3.46 -6.04
CA TRP A 69 -18.42 -4.89 -5.93
C TRP A 69 -18.86 -5.56 -4.62
N ASN A 70 -19.61 -4.86 -3.77
CA ASN A 70 -20.22 -5.45 -2.58
C ASN A 70 -21.44 -6.31 -2.99
N PRO A 71 -21.55 -7.58 -2.56
CA PRO A 71 -22.69 -8.46 -2.90
C PRO A 71 -24.07 -7.85 -2.63
N LEU A 72 -24.17 -6.94 -1.65
CA LEU A 72 -25.41 -6.23 -1.34
C LEU A 72 -25.84 -5.24 -2.46
N SER A 73 -24.87 -4.55 -3.08
CA SER A 73 -25.13 -3.63 -4.19
C SER A 73 -25.71 -4.36 -5.40
N TRP A 74 -25.24 -5.58 -5.67
CA TRP A 74 -25.73 -6.43 -6.76
C TRP A 74 -27.20 -6.84 -6.58
N VAL A 75 -27.64 -7.15 -5.36
CA VAL A 75 -29.04 -7.55 -5.10
C VAL A 75 -30.00 -6.41 -5.43
N MET A 76 -29.64 -5.17 -5.07
CA MET A 76 -30.46 -3.99 -5.39
C MET A 76 -30.48 -3.68 -6.89
N GLU A 77 -29.35 -3.82 -7.57
CA GLU A 77 -29.26 -3.61 -9.02
C GLU A 77 -30.05 -4.67 -9.79
N ALA A 78 -29.96 -5.95 -9.39
CA ALA A 78 -30.74 -7.03 -9.96
C ALA A 78 -32.25 -6.85 -9.72
N ALA A 79 -32.66 -6.43 -8.52
CA ALA A 79 -34.06 -6.14 -8.22
C ALA A 79 -34.60 -4.98 -9.09
N ALA A 80 -33.80 -3.94 -9.31
CA ALA A 80 -34.17 -2.82 -10.18
C ALA A 80 -34.29 -3.25 -11.64
N ILE A 81 -33.34 -4.04 -12.16
CA ILE A 81 -33.40 -4.58 -13.52
C ILE A 81 -34.62 -5.49 -13.68
N MET A 82 -34.87 -6.39 -12.72
CA MET A 82 -36.04 -7.27 -12.72
C MET A 82 -37.35 -6.47 -12.69
N ALA A 83 -37.42 -5.40 -11.88
CA ALA A 83 -38.59 -4.52 -11.83
C ALA A 83 -38.85 -3.82 -13.18
N ILE A 84 -37.81 -3.34 -13.86
CA ILE A 84 -37.93 -2.71 -15.19
C ILE A 84 -38.38 -3.74 -16.23
N VAL A 85 -37.80 -4.94 -16.22
CA VAL A 85 -38.17 -6.03 -17.14
C VAL A 85 -39.62 -6.46 -16.91
N LEU A 86 -40.05 -6.60 -15.67
CA LEU A 86 -41.43 -6.95 -15.31
C LEU A 86 -42.42 -5.84 -15.66
N ALA A 87 -42.04 -4.57 -15.45
CA ALA A 87 -42.87 -3.41 -15.78
C ALA A 87 -43.09 -3.28 -17.31
N ASN A 88 -42.06 -3.53 -18.12
CA ASN A 88 -42.17 -3.50 -19.58
C ASN A 88 -42.72 -4.81 -20.19
N GLY A 89 -42.66 -5.93 -19.47
CA GLY A 89 -43.03 -7.28 -19.95
C GLY A 89 -44.49 -7.70 -19.72
N GLY A 90 -45.34 -6.84 -19.15
CA GLY A 90 -46.80 -7.07 -19.11
C GLY A 90 -47.29 -8.06 -18.04
N VAL A 91 -46.56 -8.28 -16.95
CA VAL A 91 -47.01 -9.16 -15.84
C VAL A 91 -47.84 -8.43 -14.78
N LEU A 92 -47.90 -7.08 -14.81
CA LEU A 92 -48.70 -6.30 -13.86
C LEU A 92 -50.22 -6.31 -14.15
N THR A 93 -50.69 -6.91 -15.25
CA THR A 93 -52.13 -6.98 -15.55
C THR A 93 -52.84 -8.22 -14.98
N ASN A 94 -52.11 -9.22 -14.47
CA ASN A 94 -52.69 -10.48 -13.97
C ASN A 94 -52.56 -10.71 -12.45
N LEU A 95 -52.16 -9.68 -11.69
CA LEU A 95 -52.17 -9.70 -10.23
C LEU A 95 -52.96 -8.47 -9.74
N SER A 96 -54.26 -8.51 -9.99
CA SER A 96 -55.23 -7.77 -9.18
C SER A 96 -55.86 -8.79 -8.22
N PHE A 97 -55.92 -8.41 -6.95
CA PHE A 97 -56.44 -9.14 -5.79
C PHE A 97 -57.66 -10.03 -6.03
#